data_AF-A0A3D1WSI6-F1
#
_entry.id   AF-A0A3D1WSI6-F1
#
_cell.length_a   1.000
_cell.length_b   1.000
_cell.length_c   1.000
_cell.angle_alpha   90.00
_cell.angle_beta   90.00
_cell.angle_gamma   90.00
#
_symmetry.space_group_name_H-M   'P 1'
#
loop_
_entity.id
_entity.type
_entity.pdbx_description
1 polymer ?
#
loop_
_entity_poly.entity_id
_entity_poly.type
_entity_poly.pdbx_seq_one_letter_code
_entity_poly.pdbx_strand_id
1 'polypeptide(L)'
;DEVLPNQKNGELGHGKERAVAIADVLDAHAGAQDEAVAWKALRAAAQEPNPEDITSNTQWSVVFDNTEPAAAITLRRHWGDVDAFAL
;
A
#
# COMPACT_ATOMS: atom_id res chain seq x y z
N ASP A 1 -2.41 -1.78 17.15
CA ASP A 1 -1.92 -0.83 18.16
C ASP A 1 -2.89 0.31 18.37
N GLU A 2 -3.24 0.54 19.63
CA GLU A 2 -4.06 1.68 20.03
C GLU A 2 -3.20 2.93 20.18
N VAL A 3 -3.71 4.07 19.73
CA VAL A 3 -3.06 5.37 19.94
C VAL A 3 -3.45 5.89 21.32
N LEU A 4 -2.47 6.15 22.19
CA LEU A 4 -2.73 6.73 23.50
C LEU A 4 -2.90 8.26 23.43
N PRO A 5 -3.73 8.87 24.32
CA PRO A 5 -3.82 10.31 24.43
C PRO A 5 -2.46 10.96 24.71
N ASN A 6 -2.13 12.05 24.00
CA ASN A 6 -0.89 12.82 24.13
C ASN A 6 0.41 12.06 23.82
N GLN A 7 0.33 10.89 23.17
CA GLN A 7 1.51 10.17 22.72
C GLN A 7 2.29 11.01 21.69
N LYS A 8 3.54 11.34 21.99
CA LYS A 8 4.45 11.97 21.03
C LYS A 8 5.07 10.89 20.15
N ASN A 9 4.64 10.84 18.90
CA ASN A 9 5.26 9.95 17.92
C ASN A 9 6.44 10.63 17.22
N GLY A 10 7.37 9.84 16.68
CA GLY A 10 8.39 10.34 15.75
C GLY A 10 7.78 10.81 14.43
N GLU A 11 8.61 11.30 13.50
CA GLU A 11 8.20 11.90 12.21
C GLU A 11 7.16 11.07 11.44
N LEU A 12 7.33 9.75 11.41
CA LEU A 12 6.46 8.84 10.66
C LEU A 12 5.26 8.29 11.47
N GLY A 13 5.14 8.65 12.74
CA GLY A 13 3.96 8.28 13.51
C GLY A 13 3.77 6.76 13.67
N HIS A 14 2.50 6.39 13.83
CA HIS A 14 2.01 5.01 13.71
C HIS A 14 2.16 4.42 12.29
N GLY A 15 2.47 5.24 11.29
CA GLY A 15 2.67 4.82 9.91
C GLY A 15 4.09 4.36 9.60
N LYS A 16 5.02 4.43 10.57
CA LYS A 16 6.45 4.15 10.35
C LYS A 16 6.72 2.81 9.69
N GLU A 17 6.13 1.74 10.18
CA GLU A 17 6.36 0.39 9.65
C GLU A 17 5.91 0.26 8.20
N ARG A 18 4.77 0.87 7.85
CA ARG A 18 4.26 0.89 6.47
C ARG A 18 5.15 1.71 5.55
N ALA A 19 5.64 2.86 6.03
CA ALA A 19 6.56 3.69 5.27
C ALA A 19 7.88 2.97 5.00
N VAL A 20 8.44 2.28 6.00
CA VAL A 20 9.65 1.47 5.86
C VAL A 20 9.42 0.32 4.88
N ALA A 21 8.30 -0.41 4.98
CA ALA A 21 7.99 -1.52 4.08
C ALA A 21 7.87 -1.10 2.61
N ILE A 22 7.33 0.10 2.34
CA ILE A 22 7.31 0.68 0.99
C ILE A 22 8.73 1.01 0.54
N ALA A 23 9.48 1.74 1.37
CA ALA A 23 10.84 2.17 1.06
C ALA A 23 11.76 0.97 0.74
N ASP A 24 11.72 -0.08 1.55
CA ASP A 24 12.52 -1.29 1.35
C ASP A 24 12.26 -1.93 -0.02
N VAL A 25 11.01 -1.95 -0.49
CA VAL A 25 10.67 -2.46 -1.82
C VAL A 25 11.18 -1.52 -2.91
N LEU A 26 10.94 -0.21 -2.79
CA LEU A 26 11.32 0.76 -3.82
C LEU A 26 12.84 0.89 -3.97
N ASP A 27 13.57 0.91 -2.85
CA ASP A 27 15.04 1.03 -2.81
C ASP A 27 15.71 -0.23 -3.38
N ALA A 28 15.15 -1.42 -3.10
CA ALA A 28 15.64 -2.67 -3.69
C ALA A 28 15.49 -2.75 -5.21
N HIS A 29 14.63 -1.91 -5.81
CA HIS A 29 14.39 -1.83 -7.26
C HIS A 29 14.72 -0.43 -7.81
N ALA A 30 15.63 0.30 -7.16
CA ALA A 30 16.06 1.62 -7.60
C ALA A 30 16.56 1.58 -9.05
N GLY A 31 16.02 2.45 -9.89
CA GLY A 31 16.32 2.50 -11.33
C GLY A 31 15.54 1.51 -12.20
N ALA A 32 14.71 0.65 -11.61
CA ALA A 32 13.85 -0.32 -12.31
C ALA A 32 12.48 -0.45 -11.61
N GLN A 33 11.81 0.68 -11.40
CA GLN A 33 10.50 0.72 -10.75
C GLN A 33 9.40 0.68 -11.82
N ASP A 34 8.83 -0.50 -12.02
CA ASP A 34 7.70 -0.74 -12.90
C ASP A 34 6.39 -0.93 -12.10
N GLU A 35 5.28 -1.19 -12.80
CA GLU A 35 3.98 -1.43 -12.19
C GLU A 35 4.00 -2.57 -11.17
N ALA A 36 4.74 -3.64 -11.45
CA ALA A 36 4.85 -4.80 -10.56
C ALA A 36 5.54 -4.43 -9.24
N VAL A 37 6.57 -3.57 -9.28
CA VAL A 37 7.22 -3.02 -8.10
C VAL A 37 6.25 -2.15 -7.28
N ALA A 38 5.44 -1.32 -7.94
CA ALA A 38 4.43 -0.51 -7.26
C ALA A 38 3.40 -1.39 -6.51
N TRP A 39 2.89 -2.44 -7.17
CA TRP A 39 2.00 -3.41 -6.53
C TRP A 39 2.65 -4.14 -5.36
N LYS A 40 3.93 -4.50 -5.48
CA LYS A 40 4.70 -5.15 -4.41
C LYS A 40 4.83 -4.24 -3.19
N ALA A 41 5.11 -2.95 -3.39
CA ALA A 41 5.22 -1.98 -2.31
C ALA A 41 3.87 -1.77 -1.59
N LEU A 42 2.78 -1.65 -2.34
CA LEU A 42 1.42 -1.53 -1.76
C LEU A 42 1.04 -2.77 -0.94
N ARG A 43 1.38 -3.97 -1.42
CA ARG A 43 1.17 -5.22 -0.67
C ARG A 43 2.00 -5.27 0.61
N ALA A 44 3.26 -4.85 0.56
CA ALA A 44 4.14 -4.83 1.73
C ALA A 44 3.62 -3.88 2.83
N ALA A 45 3.01 -2.75 2.44
CA ALA A 45 2.41 -1.80 3.36
C ALA A 45 1.02 -2.21 3.89
N ALA A 46 0.35 -3.14 3.18
CA ALA A 46 -1.02 -3.51 3.47
C ALA A 46 -1.08 -4.52 4.62
N GLN A 47 -1.66 -4.08 5.74
CA GLN A 47 -1.86 -4.96 6.89
C GLN A 47 -2.76 -6.15 6.52
N GLU A 48 -2.54 -7.28 7.20
CA GLU A 48 -3.43 -8.44 7.04
C GLU A 48 -4.83 -8.12 7.56
N PRO A 49 -5.89 -8.57 6.87
CA PRO A 49 -7.23 -8.44 7.40
C PRO A 49 -7.31 -9.22 8.71
N ASN A 50 -7.77 -8.56 9.78
CA ASN A 50 -8.10 -9.27 11.00
C ASN A 50 -9.29 -10.21 10.72
N PRO A 51 -9.20 -11.53 11.02
CA PRO A 51 -10.30 -12.47 10.78
C PRO A 51 -11.52 -12.22 11.68
N GLU A 52 -11.35 -11.52 12.81
CA GLU A 52 -12.40 -11.21 13.78
C GLU A 52 -12.98 -9.80 13.60
N ASP A 53 -12.37 -8.99 12.72
CA ASP A 53 -12.81 -7.62 12.42
C ASP A 53 -13.19 -7.48 10.94
N ILE A 54 -14.36 -6.88 10.71
CA ILE A 54 -14.84 -6.63 9.36
C ILE A 54 -14.00 -5.51 8.71
N THR A 55 -13.44 -4.61 9.53
CA THR A 55 -12.63 -3.49 9.07
C THR A 55 -11.18 -3.92 8.82
N SER A 56 -10.74 -3.79 7.57
CA SER A 56 -9.32 -3.87 7.21
C SER A 56 -8.79 -2.45 7.08
N ASN A 57 -7.62 -2.18 7.65
CA ASN A 57 -7.00 -0.85 7.58
C ASN A 57 -6.65 -0.44 6.13
N THR A 58 -6.35 -1.41 5.27
CA THR A 58 -6.29 -1.22 3.81
C THR A 58 -7.53 -1.84 3.18
N GLN A 59 -8.35 -1.05 2.49
CA GLN A 59 -9.55 -1.54 1.80
C GLN A 59 -9.27 -1.80 0.31
N TRP A 60 -8.53 -0.90 -0.32
CA TRP A 60 -8.19 -0.91 -1.74
C TRP A 60 -6.78 -0.38 -1.96
N SER A 61 -6.25 -0.60 -3.16
CA SER A 61 -4.94 -0.12 -3.59
C SER A 61 -5.03 0.27 -5.07
N VAL A 62 -4.37 1.36 -5.45
CA VAL A 62 -4.38 1.91 -6.81
C VAL A 62 -2.95 2.11 -7.28
N VAL A 63 -2.64 1.68 -8.50
CA VAL A 63 -1.45 2.06 -9.25
C VAL A 63 -1.87 2.94 -10.42
N PHE A 64 -1.17 4.04 -10.62
CA PHE A 64 -1.43 4.96 -11.72
C PHE A 64 -0.19 5.05 -12.61
N ASP A 65 -0.37 4.82 -13.90
CA ASP A 65 0.64 5.06 -14.93
C ASP A 65 0.37 6.45 -15.55
N ASN A 66 1.36 7.34 -15.46
CA ASN A 66 1.29 8.68 -16.01
C ASN A 66 1.87 8.80 -17.43
N THR A 67 2.58 7.77 -17.90
CA THR A 67 3.13 7.68 -19.26
C THR A 67 2.07 7.18 -20.25
N GLU A 68 1.25 6.24 -19.81
CA GLU A 68 0.01 5.80 -20.44
C GLU A 68 -1.12 6.00 -19.43
N PRO A 69 -1.84 7.15 -19.46
CA PRO A 69 -2.81 7.54 -18.43
C PRO A 69 -3.86 6.47 -18.11
N ALA A 70 -3.56 5.66 -17.11
CA ALA A 70 -4.40 4.55 -16.69
C ALA A 70 -4.26 4.32 -15.18
N ALA A 71 -5.37 3.92 -14.56
CA ALA A 71 -5.43 3.52 -13.16
C ALA A 71 -5.83 2.05 -13.07
N ALA A 72 -5.06 1.27 -12.32
CA ALA A 72 -5.41 -0.09 -11.96
C ALA A 72 -5.72 -0.15 -10.46
N ILE A 73 -6.83 -0.78 -10.08
CA ILE A 73 -7.34 -0.85 -8.71
C ILE A 73 -7.65 -2.29 -8.32
N THR A 74 -7.40 -2.63 -7.05
CA THR A 74 -7.77 -3.92 -6.48
C THR A 74 -8.23 -3.77 -5.04
N LEU A 75 -9.10 -4.69 -4.60
CA LEU A 75 -9.51 -4.78 -3.21
C LEU A 75 -8.48 -5.59 -2.41
N ARG A 76 -8.19 -5.17 -1.18
CA ARG A 76 -7.20 -5.83 -0.30
C ARG A 76 -7.48 -7.34 -0.09
N ARG A 77 -8.75 -7.72 -0.07
CA ARG A 77 -9.19 -9.12 0.10
C ARG A 77 -9.17 -9.92 -1.21
N HIS A 78 -9.00 -9.25 -2.35
CA HIS A 78 -9.06 -9.80 -3.70
C HIS A 78 -7.91 -9.32 -4.56
N TRP A 79 -6.69 -9.43 -4.04
CA TRP A 79 -5.46 -9.02 -4.72
C TRP A 79 -5.23 -9.63 -6.12
N GLY A 80 -5.92 -10.71 -6.48
CA GLY A 80 -5.85 -11.33 -7.81
C GLY A 80 -6.80 -10.69 -8.83
N ASP A 81 -7.77 -9.90 -8.36
CA ASP A 81 -8.78 -9.23 -9.16
C ASP A 81 -8.37 -7.76 -9.29
N VAL A 82 -7.90 -7.38 -10.48
CA VAL A 82 -7.45 -6.03 -10.79
C VAL A 82 -8.34 -5.45 -11.89
N ASP A 83 -9.02 -4.35 -11.59
CA ASP A 83 -9.80 -3.58 -12.55
C ASP A 83 -8.94 -2.42 -13.08
N ALA A 84 -8.96 -2.20 -14.39
CA ALA A 84 -8.18 -1.14 -15.05
C ALA A 84 -9.09 -0.13 -15.76
N PHE A 85 -8.74 1.15 -15.64
CA PHE A 85 -9.43 2.29 -16.24
C PHE A 85 -8.42 3.14 -17.01
N ALA A 86 -8.64 3.32 -18.31
CA ALA A 86 -7.86 4.24 -19.15
C ALA A 86 -8.61 5.56 -19.33
N LEU A 87 -7.86 6.67 -19.40
CA LEU A 87 -8.37 8.04 -19.56
C LEU A 87 -8.40 8.50 -21.02
#